data_AF-A0A2T6MYG6-F1
#
_entry.id   AF-A0A2T6MYG6-F1
#
_cell.length_a   1.000
_cell.length_b   1.000
_cell.length_c   1.000
_cell.angle_alpha   90.00
_cell.angle_beta   90.00
_cell.angle_gamma   90.00
#
_symmetry.space_group_name_H-M   'P 1'
#
loop_
_entity.id
_entity.type
_entity.pdbx_description
1 polymer ?
#
loop_
_entity_poly.entity_id
_entity_poly.type
_entity_poly.pdbx_seq_one_letter_code
_entity_poly.pdbx_strand_id
1 'polypeptide(L)'
;MALKKTVKKRRRAKRKVISMDTIVEALQAEVSLSASNKRALSRLNAANKAVERQDKAVATNSERVGKARTAVANAKTPASKEKARERLAAAQAKLKEVRAARSAAAGDQRKAERLAKGLYAAMQRARAKMVKEYEKAAKSVEKAVDKTRRRRRAKKKAAS
;
A
#
# COMPACT_ATOMS: atom_id res chain seq x y z
N MET A 1 -0.41 18.14 -53.52
CA MET A 1 0.29 18.31 -52.23
C MET A 1 -0.61 17.81 -51.09
N ALA A 2 -0.22 16.77 -50.35
CA ALA A 2 -1.05 16.17 -49.30
C ALA A 2 -0.67 16.73 -47.91
N LEU A 3 -1.64 17.35 -47.23
CA LEU A 3 -1.50 17.90 -45.88
C LEU A 3 -1.41 16.77 -44.84
N LYS A 4 -0.21 16.54 -44.29
CA LYS A 4 0.02 15.61 -43.18
C LYS A 4 -0.70 16.09 -41.92
N LYS A 5 -1.81 15.43 -41.56
CA LYS A 5 -2.52 15.67 -40.29
C LYS A 5 -1.65 15.27 -39.09
N THR A 6 -1.12 16.25 -38.36
CA THR A 6 -0.40 16.01 -37.11
C THR A 6 -1.37 15.66 -35.98
N VAL A 7 -1.39 14.41 -35.54
CA VAL A 7 -2.17 13.95 -34.38
C VAL A 7 -1.52 14.51 -33.10
N LYS A 8 -2.08 15.58 -32.52
CA LYS A 8 -1.68 16.07 -31.19
C LYS A 8 -1.98 15.00 -30.13
N LYS A 9 -0.94 14.36 -29.59
CA LYS A 9 -1.06 13.40 -28.47
C LYS A 9 -1.70 14.11 -27.26
N ARG A 10 -2.92 13.73 -26.89
CA ARG A 10 -3.58 14.18 -25.64
C ARG A 10 -2.68 13.82 -24.45
N ARG A 11 -2.20 14.82 -23.70
CA ARG A 11 -1.44 14.60 -22.45
C ARG A 11 -2.35 13.85 -21.47
N ARG A 12 -1.96 12.64 -21.09
CA ARG A 12 -2.67 11.88 -20.05
C ARG A 12 -2.54 12.62 -18.72
N ALA A 13 -3.66 12.84 -18.04
CA ALA A 13 -3.65 13.40 -16.68
C ALA A 13 -2.79 12.51 -15.76
N LYS A 14 -1.96 13.14 -14.92
CA LYS A 14 -1.15 12.42 -13.93
C LYS A 14 -2.09 11.65 -13.01
N ARG A 15 -1.85 10.34 -12.85
CA ARG A 15 -2.61 9.51 -11.90
C ARG A 15 -2.28 10.00 -10.49
N LYS A 16 -3.30 10.35 -9.69
CA LYS A 16 -3.11 10.63 -8.27
C LYS A 16 -2.51 9.38 -7.61
N VAL A 17 -1.35 9.53 -6.99
CA VAL A 17 -0.76 8.48 -6.17
C VAL A 17 -1.46 8.52 -4.83
N ILE A 18 -2.12 7.43 -4.46
CA ILE A 18 -2.85 7.31 -3.20
C ILE A 18 -1.84 6.81 -2.16
N SER A 19 -1.75 7.49 -1.03
CA SER A 19 -0.86 7.09 0.07
C SER A 19 -1.30 5.75 0.65
N MET A 20 -0.36 5.05 1.28
CA MET A 20 -0.69 3.77 1.90
C MET A 20 -1.61 3.93 3.10
N ASP A 21 -1.49 5.03 3.83
CA ASP A 21 -2.33 5.32 5.00
C ASP A 21 -3.80 5.43 4.61
N THR A 22 -4.11 6.15 3.53
CA THR A 22 -5.48 6.23 2.99
C THR A 22 -6.01 4.87 2.55
N ILE A 23 -5.15 3.99 2.03
CA ILE A 23 -5.53 2.61 1.69
C ILE A 23 -5.86 1.82 2.95
N VAL A 24 -5.02 1.93 3.99
CA VAL A 24 -5.22 1.24 5.27
C VAL A 24 -6.50 1.71 5.94
N GLU A 25 -6.73 3.02 6.03
CA GLU A 25 -7.96 3.61 6.58
C GLU A 25 -9.21 3.09 5.86
N ALA A 26 -9.19 3.09 4.52
CA ALA A 26 -10.33 2.64 3.74
C ALA A 26 -10.59 1.14 3.89
N LEU A 27 -9.55 0.30 3.96
CA LEU A 27 -9.70 -1.13 4.23
C LEU A 27 -10.16 -1.39 5.68
N GLN A 28 -9.73 -0.57 6.63
CA GLN A 28 -10.10 -0.66 8.03
C GLN A 28 -11.58 -0.30 8.23
N ALA A 29 -12.08 0.70 7.51
CA ALA A 29 -13.49 1.10 7.54
C ALA A 29 -14.44 -0.02 7.13
N GLU A 30 -14.01 -0.93 6.24
CA GLU A 30 -14.80 -2.08 5.78
C GLU A 30 -14.31 -3.42 6.36
N VAL A 31 -13.52 -3.40 7.45
CA VAL A 31 -12.88 -4.63 7.98
C VAL A 31 -13.88 -5.63 8.54
N SER A 32 -15.00 -5.15 9.11
CA SER A 32 -16.10 -5.96 9.61
C SER A 32 -16.92 -6.60 8.49
N LEU A 33 -16.94 -5.96 7.31
CA LEU A 33 -17.70 -6.37 6.14
C LEU A 33 -16.92 -7.33 5.24
N SER A 34 -15.59 -7.39 5.38
CA SER A 34 -14.72 -8.18 4.50
C SER A 34 -13.61 -8.90 5.28
N ALA A 35 -13.72 -10.22 5.37
CA ALA A 35 -12.66 -11.08 5.91
C ALA A 35 -11.34 -10.94 5.13
N SER A 36 -11.41 -10.64 3.83
CA SER A 36 -10.24 -10.38 2.98
C SER A 36 -9.51 -9.11 3.40
N ASN A 37 -10.25 -8.04 3.74
CA ASN A 37 -9.67 -6.79 4.25
C ASN A 37 -8.99 -7.04 5.61
N LYS A 38 -9.64 -7.79 6.50
CA LYS A 38 -9.06 -8.18 7.80
C LYS A 38 -7.73 -8.93 7.64
N ARG A 39 -7.70 -9.94 6.75
CA ARG A 39 -6.48 -10.73 6.47
C ARG A 39 -5.38 -9.86 5.84
N ALA A 40 -5.73 -8.94 4.94
CA ALA A 40 -4.80 -8.03 4.30
C ALA A 40 -4.12 -7.10 5.31
N LEU A 41 -4.90 -6.47 6.18
CA LEU A 41 -4.39 -5.57 7.21
C LEU A 41 -3.55 -6.31 8.25
N SER A 42 -3.97 -7.51 8.65
CA SER A 42 -3.17 -8.37 9.54
C SER A 42 -1.80 -8.70 8.93
N ARG A 43 -1.76 -9.10 7.65
CA ARG A 43 -0.51 -9.37 6.93
C ARG A 43 0.37 -8.13 6.80
N LEU A 44 -0.22 -6.98 6.48
CA LEU A 44 0.50 -5.72 6.37
C LEU A 44 1.12 -5.31 7.71
N ASN A 45 0.34 -5.37 8.79
CA ASN A 45 0.82 -5.06 10.14
C ASN A 45 1.92 -6.02 10.60
N ALA A 46 1.79 -7.32 10.32
CA ALA A 46 2.81 -8.31 10.64
C ALA A 46 4.10 -8.04 9.86
N ALA A 47 4.01 -7.71 8.57
CA ALA A 47 5.17 -7.41 7.75
C ALA A 47 5.87 -6.10 8.16
N ASN A 48 5.11 -5.05 8.49
CA ASN A 48 5.67 -3.80 9.00
C ASN A 48 6.44 -4.03 10.32
N LYS A 49 5.83 -4.76 11.28
CA LYS A 49 6.51 -5.13 12.53
C LYS A 49 7.74 -5.99 12.30
N ALA A 50 7.73 -6.88 11.31
CA ALA A 50 8.90 -7.69 10.96
C ALA A 50 10.06 -6.80 10.46
N VAL A 51 9.77 -5.84 9.58
CA VAL A 51 10.78 -4.90 9.08
C VAL A 51 11.32 -4.02 10.21
N GLU A 52 10.45 -3.47 11.07
CA GLU A 52 10.89 -2.68 12.23
C GLU A 52 11.82 -3.46 13.16
N ARG A 53 11.52 -4.74 13.43
CA ARG A 53 12.41 -5.61 14.23
C ARG A 53 13.76 -5.80 13.55
N GLN A 54 13.77 -6.00 12.23
CA GLN A 54 15.01 -6.17 11.48
C GLN A 54 15.81 -4.87 11.41
N ASP A 55 15.17 -3.70 11.26
CA ASP A 55 15.87 -2.42 11.27
C ASP A 55 16.52 -2.14 12.64
N LYS A 56 15.84 -2.48 13.75
CA LYS A 56 16.45 -2.48 15.10
C LYS A 56 17.64 -3.44 15.21
N ALA A 57 17.53 -4.63 14.64
CA ALA A 57 18.62 -5.60 14.60
C ALA A 57 19.81 -5.10 13.77
N VAL A 58 19.57 -4.41 12.65
CA VAL A 58 20.62 -3.80 11.83
C VAL A 58 21.33 -2.70 12.61
N ALA A 59 20.60 -1.83 13.29
CA ALA A 59 21.17 -0.74 14.10
C ALA A 59 22.08 -1.30 15.21
N THR A 60 21.56 -2.23 16.03
CA THR A 60 22.31 -2.84 17.14
C THR A 60 23.55 -3.60 16.67
N ASN A 61 23.48 -4.34 15.56
CA ASN A 61 24.66 -5.05 15.03
C ASN A 61 25.66 -4.09 14.36
N SER A 62 25.20 -2.97 13.79
CA SER A 62 26.10 -1.94 13.27
C SER A 62 26.91 -1.28 14.38
N GLU A 63 26.29 -1.00 15.53
CA GLU A 63 26.99 -0.52 16.72
C GLU A 63 28.02 -1.53 17.25
N ARG A 64 27.67 -2.83 17.27
CA ARG A 64 28.62 -3.90 17.65
C ARG A 64 29.83 -3.95 16.73
N VAL A 65 29.63 -3.80 15.43
CA VAL A 65 30.74 -3.68 14.46
C VAL A 65 31.58 -2.44 14.76
N GLY A 66 30.96 -1.31 15.08
CA GLY A 66 31.67 -0.10 15.53
C GLY A 66 32.56 -0.35 16.75
N LYS A 67 32.01 -0.96 17.81
CA LYS A 67 32.76 -1.33 19.02
C LYS A 67 33.88 -2.35 18.75
N ALA A 68 33.66 -3.30 17.86
CA ALA A 68 34.69 -4.26 17.47
C ALA A 68 35.84 -3.59 16.70
N ARG A 69 35.53 -2.61 15.83
CA ARG A 69 36.55 -1.80 15.13
C ARG A 69 37.39 -0.99 16.10
N THR A 70 36.77 -0.33 17.07
CA THR A 70 37.52 0.42 18.10
C THR A 70 38.36 -0.51 18.97
N ALA A 71 37.89 -1.71 19.29
CA ALA A 71 38.68 -2.71 20.02
C ALA A 71 39.92 -3.17 19.23
N VAL A 72 39.82 -3.33 17.91
CA VAL A 72 40.98 -3.62 17.05
C VAL A 72 41.99 -2.47 17.07
N ALA A 73 41.51 -1.23 17.01
CA ALA A 73 42.38 -0.04 17.03
C ALA A 73 43.09 0.14 18.38
N ASN A 74 42.42 -0.18 19.49
CA ASN A 74 42.96 0.00 20.85
C ASN A 74 43.81 -1.19 21.35
N ALA A 75 43.80 -2.32 20.65
CA ALA A 75 44.57 -3.50 21.00
C ALA A 75 46.08 -3.24 20.84
N LYS A 76 46.85 -3.42 21.93
CA LYS A 76 48.28 -3.07 21.96
C LYS A 76 49.20 -4.23 21.57
N THR A 77 48.85 -5.47 21.93
CA THR A 77 49.69 -6.65 21.65
C THR A 77 49.24 -7.38 20.38
N PRO A 78 50.15 -8.07 19.66
CA PRO A 78 49.79 -8.85 18.46
C PRO A 78 48.67 -9.86 18.72
N ALA A 79 48.78 -10.64 19.81
CA ALA A 79 47.75 -11.61 20.20
C ALA A 79 46.38 -10.97 20.50
N SER A 80 46.36 -9.78 21.11
CA SER A 80 45.10 -9.05 21.37
C SER A 80 44.48 -8.50 20.08
N LYS A 81 45.32 -8.06 19.13
CA LYS A 81 44.86 -7.57 17.81
C LYS A 81 44.24 -8.69 17.00
N GLU A 82 44.82 -9.89 17.01
CA GLU A 82 44.30 -11.06 16.31
C GLU A 82 42.92 -11.46 16.84
N LYS A 83 42.78 -11.64 18.16
CA LYS A 83 41.48 -11.91 18.81
C LYS A 83 40.45 -10.81 18.54
N ALA A 84 40.86 -9.54 18.49
CA ALA A 84 39.96 -8.44 18.16
C ALA A 84 39.51 -8.47 16.69
N ARG A 85 40.39 -8.85 15.76
CA ARG A 85 40.07 -9.02 14.33
C ARG A 85 39.09 -10.16 14.10
N GLU A 86 39.26 -11.29 14.79
CA GLU A 86 38.30 -12.39 14.75
C GLU A 86 36.90 -11.95 15.20
N ARG A 87 36.82 -11.22 16.32
CA ARG A 87 35.55 -10.65 16.81
C ARG A 87 34.93 -9.66 15.82
N LEU A 88 35.76 -8.83 15.17
CA LEU A 88 35.30 -7.92 14.12
C LEU A 88 34.73 -8.70 12.93
N ALA A 89 35.42 -9.74 12.46
CA ALA A 89 34.96 -10.59 11.36
C ALA A 89 33.63 -11.28 11.72
N ALA A 90 33.50 -11.84 12.92
CA ALA A 90 32.26 -12.43 13.41
C ALA A 90 31.11 -11.42 13.48
N ALA A 91 31.37 -10.20 13.97
CA ALA A 91 30.36 -9.14 14.03
C ALA A 91 29.92 -8.68 12.63
N GLN A 92 30.85 -8.60 11.67
CA GLN A 92 30.55 -8.26 10.27
C GLN A 92 29.74 -9.36 9.59
N ALA A 93 30.09 -10.63 9.80
CA ALA A 93 29.32 -11.76 9.31
C ALA A 93 27.88 -11.72 9.84
N LYS A 94 27.71 -11.44 11.14
CA LYS A 94 26.37 -11.32 11.74
C LYS A 94 25.57 -10.15 11.17
N LEU A 95 26.21 -9.00 10.97
CA LEU A 95 25.56 -7.85 10.33
C LEU A 95 25.11 -8.18 8.89
N LYS A 96 25.89 -8.96 8.14
CA LYS A 96 25.51 -9.41 6.79
C LYS A 96 24.28 -10.30 6.81
N GLU A 97 24.21 -11.26 7.73
CA GLU A 97 23.01 -12.11 7.93
C GLU A 97 21.77 -11.27 8.25
N VAL A 98 21.87 -10.33 9.18
CA VAL A 98 20.75 -9.48 9.59
C VAL A 98 20.28 -8.58 8.44
N ARG A 99 21.21 -8.06 7.63
CA ARG A 99 20.86 -7.29 6.41
C ARG A 99 20.15 -8.15 5.36
N ALA A 100 20.53 -9.42 5.22
CA ALA A 100 19.83 -10.36 4.35
C ALA A 100 18.41 -10.62 4.87
N ALA A 101 18.24 -10.86 6.17
CA ALA A 101 16.93 -11.04 6.80
C ALA A 101 16.04 -9.79 6.65
N ARG A 102 16.60 -8.59 6.82
CA ARG A 102 15.92 -7.31 6.56
C ARG A 102 15.45 -7.20 5.12
N SER A 103 16.28 -7.62 4.17
CA SER A 103 15.93 -7.59 2.74
C SER A 103 14.80 -8.56 2.41
N ALA A 104 14.80 -9.76 3.00
CA ALA A 104 13.70 -10.71 2.87
C ALA A 104 12.39 -10.16 3.47
N ALA A 105 12.45 -9.60 4.67
CA ALA A 105 11.30 -8.97 5.33
C ALA A 105 10.73 -7.80 4.50
N ALA A 106 11.58 -6.97 3.91
CA ALA A 106 11.15 -5.91 2.99
C ALA A 106 10.49 -6.45 1.71
N GLY A 107 10.93 -7.62 1.23
CA GLY A 107 10.28 -8.34 0.14
C GLY A 107 8.84 -8.74 0.48
N ASP A 108 8.62 -9.25 1.70
CA ASP A 108 7.29 -9.64 2.17
C ASP A 108 6.39 -8.44 2.49
N GLN A 109 6.96 -7.35 3.01
CA GLN A 109 6.26 -6.07 3.15
C GLN A 109 5.71 -5.60 1.79
N ARG A 110 6.53 -5.60 0.74
CA ARG A 110 6.09 -5.22 -0.62
C ARG A 110 4.96 -6.11 -1.15
N LYS A 111 4.95 -7.41 -0.83
CA LYS A 111 3.85 -8.32 -1.21
C LYS A 111 2.57 -7.95 -0.47
N ALA A 112 2.65 -7.72 0.84
CA ALA A 112 1.51 -7.30 1.65
C ALA A 112 0.96 -5.95 1.17
N GLU A 113 1.83 -5.00 0.84
CA GLU A 113 1.42 -3.71 0.29
C GLU A 113 0.70 -3.84 -1.04
N ARG A 114 1.22 -4.69 -1.94
CA ARG A 114 0.60 -4.93 -3.25
C ARG A 114 -0.79 -5.51 -3.09
N LEU A 115 -0.98 -6.42 -2.13
CA LEU A 115 -2.27 -7.00 -1.81
C LEU A 115 -3.25 -5.93 -1.28
N ALA A 116 -2.84 -5.08 -0.35
CA ALA A 116 -3.67 -3.98 0.16
C ALA A 116 -4.06 -3.00 -0.96
N LYS A 117 -3.11 -2.59 -1.81
CA LYS A 117 -3.36 -1.75 -3.00
C LYS A 117 -4.35 -2.40 -3.97
N GLY A 118 -4.21 -3.71 -4.20
CA GLY A 118 -5.11 -4.49 -5.06
C GLY A 118 -6.54 -4.53 -4.54
N LEU A 119 -6.71 -4.81 -3.25
CA LEU A 119 -8.02 -4.83 -2.60
C LEU A 119 -8.68 -3.46 -2.61
N TYR A 120 -7.93 -2.41 -2.29
CA TYR A 120 -8.44 -1.04 -2.36
C TYR A 120 -8.91 -0.68 -3.78
N ALA A 121 -8.13 -1.02 -4.81
CA ALA A 121 -8.55 -0.77 -6.19
C ALA A 121 -9.82 -1.57 -6.57
N ALA A 122 -9.97 -2.80 -6.08
CA ALA A 122 -11.18 -3.60 -6.27
C ALA A 122 -12.39 -2.97 -5.57
N MET A 123 -12.23 -2.51 -4.33
CA MET A 123 -13.25 -1.81 -3.55
C MET A 123 -13.71 -0.53 -4.27
N GLN A 124 -12.78 0.30 -4.74
CA GLN A 124 -13.13 1.52 -5.49
C GLN A 124 -13.87 1.22 -6.79
N ARG A 125 -13.51 0.14 -7.51
CA ARG A 125 -14.24 -0.30 -8.71
C ARG A 125 -15.64 -0.81 -8.37
N ALA A 126 -15.79 -1.56 -7.29
CA ALA A 126 -17.09 -2.05 -6.83
C ALA A 126 -18.01 -0.89 -6.43
N ARG A 127 -17.50 0.07 -5.64
CA ARG A 127 -18.23 1.29 -5.29
C ARG A 127 -18.65 2.08 -6.52
N ALA A 128 -17.75 2.28 -7.49
CA ALA A 128 -18.08 2.99 -8.73
C ALA A 128 -19.15 2.27 -9.58
N LYS A 129 -19.16 0.93 -9.59
CA LYS A 129 -20.23 0.17 -10.25
C LYS A 129 -21.56 0.32 -9.51
N MET A 130 -21.55 0.17 -8.19
CA MET A 130 -22.76 0.37 -7.36
C MET A 130 -23.36 1.75 -7.58
N VAL A 131 -22.57 2.82 -7.49
CA VAL A 131 -23.04 4.20 -7.71
C VAL A 131 -23.70 4.34 -9.08
N LYS A 132 -23.10 3.79 -10.14
CA LYS A 132 -23.69 3.84 -11.49
C LYS A 132 -25.03 3.11 -11.59
N GLU A 133 -25.15 1.94 -10.96
CA GLU A 133 -26.41 1.19 -10.97
C GLU A 133 -27.48 1.91 -10.13
N TYR A 134 -27.10 2.49 -8.99
CA TYR A 134 -28.01 3.32 -8.19
C TYR A 134 -28.47 4.57 -8.94
N GLU A 135 -27.58 5.27 -9.66
CA GLU A 135 -27.96 6.43 -10.47
C GLU A 135 -28.93 6.04 -11.60
N LYS A 136 -28.74 4.88 -12.23
CA LYS A 136 -29.67 4.38 -13.25
C LYS A 136 -31.04 4.08 -12.65
N ALA A 137 -31.08 3.42 -11.50
CA ALA A 137 -32.31 3.11 -10.78
C ALA A 137 -33.02 4.38 -10.29
N ALA A 138 -32.29 5.34 -9.73
CA ALA A 138 -32.83 6.64 -9.33
C ALA A 138 -33.48 7.36 -10.52
N LYS A 139 -32.80 7.41 -11.68
CA LYS A 139 -33.35 8.01 -12.91
C LYS A 139 -34.59 7.30 -13.44
N SER A 140 -34.69 5.97 -13.29
CA SER A 140 -35.89 5.24 -13.72
C SER A 140 -37.06 5.53 -12.79
N VAL A 141 -36.81 5.62 -11.47
CA VAL A 141 -37.82 6.01 -10.47
C VAL A 141 -38.28 7.46 -10.70
N GLU A 142 -37.38 8.41 -10.89
CA GLU A 142 -37.71 9.81 -11.20
C GLU A 142 -38.62 9.90 -12.43
N LYS A 143 -38.26 9.21 -13.52
CA LYS A 143 -39.09 9.15 -14.74
C LYS A 143 -40.47 8.54 -14.48
N ALA A 144 -40.56 7.49 -13.65
CA ALA A 144 -41.82 6.85 -13.31
C ALA A 144 -42.73 7.80 -12.48
N VAL A 145 -42.15 8.51 -11.52
CA VAL A 145 -42.85 9.52 -10.72
C VAL A 145 -43.31 10.68 -11.59
N ASP A 146 -42.46 11.21 -12.46
CA ASP A 146 -42.80 12.31 -13.37
C ASP A 146 -43.88 11.93 -14.38
N LYS A 147 -43.83 10.71 -14.95
CA LYS A 147 -44.87 10.19 -15.84
C LYS A 147 -46.22 10.09 -15.12
N THR A 148 -46.21 9.63 -13.88
CA THR A 148 -47.41 9.54 -13.03
C THR A 148 -47.97 10.94 -12.72
N ARG A 149 -47.09 11.92 -12.41
CA ARG A 149 -47.46 13.31 -12.16
C ARG A 149 -48.06 13.99 -13.40
N ARG A 150 -47.46 13.78 -14.59
CA ARG A 150 -47.99 14.28 -15.86
C ARG A 150 -49.36 13.68 -16.20
N ARG A 151 -49.54 12.37 -16.02
CA ARG A 151 -50.84 11.71 -16.22
C ARG A 151 -51.93 12.26 -15.29
N ARG A 152 -51.63 12.46 -14.01
CA ARG A 152 -52.58 13.07 -13.05
C ARG A 152 -52.97 14.49 -13.45
N ARG A 153 -52.01 15.32 -13.89
CA ARG A 153 -52.28 16.69 -14.38
C ARG A 153 -53.14 16.70 -15.64
N ALA A 154 -52.86 15.81 -16.60
CA ALA A 154 -53.65 15.68 -17.82
C ALA A 154 -55.09 15.25 -17.51
N LYS A 155 -55.29 14.28 -16.61
CA LYS A 155 -56.62 13.85 -16.19
C LYS A 155 -57.41 14.96 -15.47
N LYS A 156 -56.74 15.79 -14.66
CA LYS A 156 -57.36 16.94 -14.00
C LYS A 156 -57.79 18.03 -15.01
N LYS A 157 -57.00 18.25 -16.06
CA LYS A 157 -57.27 19.25 -17.11
C LYS A 157 -58.37 18.82 -18.10
N ALA A 158 -58.64 17.52 -18.20
CA ALA A 158 -59.72 16.96 -19.02
C ALA A 158 -61.06 16.84 -18.26
N ALA A 159 -61.04 17.04 -16.94
CA ALA A 159 -62.22 16.99 -16.06
C ALA A 159 -62.71 18.38 -15.63
N SER A 160 -62.12 19.44 -16.19
CA SER A 160 -62.48 20.86 -16.05
C SER A 160 -62.95 21.37 -17.40
#